data_AF-A0A7J2XWQ2-F1
#
_entry.id   AF-A0A7J2XWQ2-F1
#
_cell.length_a   1.000
_cell.length_b   1.000
_cell.length_c   1.000
_cell.angle_alpha   90.00
_cell.angle_beta   90.00
_cell.angle_gamma   90.00
#
_symmetry.space_group_name_H-M   'P 1'
#
loop_
_entity.id
_entity.type
_entity.pdbx_description
1 polymer ?
#
loop_
_entity_poly.entity_id
_entity_poly.type
_entity_poly.pdbx_seq_one_letter_code
_entity_poly.pdbx_strand_id
1 'polypeptide(L)'
;MRILKCERCGRIIEEHVEGRGPILCCNDEMRVLVPNESPELLEEHRPRIYHEDGILVEIGSIPHEMNESSRIIWVEIMKGDGSRIRRYLEEGKSPEASFGEIDGDIEIRILCSKHGLWIFEHKTAKLDTMEAVRKAVERFNELRGRESSARILEISGESIIVEFTGNFCRTCGFYDYFEDLRLLMEDYNVRTSIRAIEEFEDGSIVTYSIERDGDGGG
;
A
#
# COMPACT_ATOMS: atom_id res chain seq x y z
N MET A 1 -20.25 8.19 9.51
CA MET A 1 -21.28 7.37 8.85
C MET A 1 -21.41 6.07 9.61
N ARG A 2 -22.62 5.59 9.86
CA ARG A 2 -22.85 4.33 10.59
C ARG A 2 -23.49 3.32 9.67
N ILE A 3 -23.03 2.07 9.74
CA ILE A 3 -23.71 0.95 9.08
C ILE A 3 -24.48 0.22 10.17
N LEU A 4 -25.77 0.00 9.97
CA LEU A 4 -26.62 -0.67 10.95
C LEU A 4 -27.19 -1.95 10.35
N LYS A 5 -27.27 -3.01 11.16
CA LYS A 5 -27.84 -4.30 10.77
C LYS A 5 -28.97 -4.71 11.71
N CYS A 6 -30.06 -5.21 11.13
CA CYS A 6 -31.11 -5.89 11.87
C CYS A 6 -30.67 -7.34 12.10
N GLU A 7 -30.51 -7.74 13.37
CA GLU A 7 -30.09 -9.10 13.73
C GLU A 7 -31.17 -10.15 13.45
N ARG A 8 -32.43 -9.74 13.21
CA ARG A 8 -33.53 -10.67 12.89
C ARG A 8 -33.65 -11.00 11.41
N CYS A 9 -33.70 -9.98 10.56
CA CYS A 9 -33.96 -10.16 9.12
C CYS A 9 -32.74 -9.92 8.22
N GLY A 10 -31.61 -9.52 8.80
CA GLY A 10 -30.37 -9.26 8.05
C GLY A 10 -30.36 -7.97 7.25
N ARG A 11 -31.41 -7.13 7.32
CA ARG A 11 -31.44 -5.82 6.65
C ARG A 11 -30.26 -4.97 7.12
N ILE A 12 -29.51 -4.42 6.17
CA ILE A 12 -28.41 -3.49 6.43
C ILE A 12 -28.76 -2.12 5.84
N ILE A 13 -28.48 -1.05 6.57
CA ILE A 13 -28.61 0.34 6.13
C ILE A 13 -27.34 1.13 6.43
N GLU A 14 -27.15 2.23 5.71
CA GLU A 14 -26.07 3.19 5.94
C GLU A 14 -26.68 4.55 6.29
N GLU A 15 -26.34 5.08 7.45
CA GLU A 15 -26.79 6.37 7.93
C GLU A 15 -25.70 7.43 7.71
N HIS A 16 -26.04 8.43 6.89
CA HIS A 16 -25.14 9.53 6.56
C HIS A 16 -25.12 10.63 7.64
N VAL A 17 -26.27 10.89 8.27
CA VAL A 17 -26.42 11.88 9.34
C VAL A 17 -27.15 11.22 10.50
N GLU A 18 -26.51 11.22 11.67
CA GLU A 18 -27.07 10.62 12.87
C GLU A 18 -28.32 11.37 13.36
N GLY A 19 -29.41 10.63 13.53
CA GLY A 19 -30.63 11.10 14.19
C GLY A 19 -30.54 11.06 15.72
N ARG A 20 -31.52 11.68 16.40
CA ARG A 20 -31.60 11.70 17.88
C ARG A 20 -32.12 10.38 18.49
N GLY A 21 -32.69 9.50 17.69
CA GLY A 21 -33.35 8.27 18.15
C GLY A 21 -32.83 7.02 17.44
N PRO A 22 -33.11 5.83 17.98
CA PRO A 22 -32.68 4.57 17.38
C PRO A 22 -33.43 4.31 16.08
N ILE A 23 -32.79 3.55 15.17
CA ILE A 23 -33.45 3.04 13.97
C ILE A 23 -34.01 1.65 14.28
N LEU A 24 -35.31 1.45 14.06
CA LEU A 24 -36.00 0.20 14.36
C LEU A 24 -36.21 -0.66 13.10
N CYS A 25 -36.00 -1.97 13.23
CA CYS A 25 -36.38 -2.97 12.23
C CYS A 25 -36.83 -4.25 12.93
N CYS A 26 -37.93 -4.86 12.45
CA CYS A 26 -38.53 -6.04 13.09
C CYS A 26 -38.87 -5.85 14.58
N ASN A 27 -39.31 -4.64 14.93
CA ASN A 27 -39.65 -4.19 16.29
C ASN A 27 -38.48 -4.12 17.28
N ASP A 28 -37.23 -4.25 16.81
CA ASP A 28 -36.03 -4.08 17.63
C ASP A 28 -35.14 -2.95 17.09
N GLU A 29 -34.29 -2.42 17.96
CA GLU A 29 -33.22 -1.49 17.57
C GLU A 29 -32.21 -2.19 16.66
N MET A 30 -31.87 -1.56 15.54
CA MET A 30 -30.82 -2.04 14.65
C MET A 30 -29.45 -1.83 15.32
N ARG A 31 -28.60 -2.85 15.25
CA ARG A 31 -27.26 -2.80 15.81
C ARG A 31 -26.34 -2.00 14.90
N VAL A 32 -25.58 -1.05 15.46
CA VAL A 32 -24.46 -0.42 14.76
C VAL A 32 -23.35 -1.47 14.55
N LEU A 33 -22.98 -1.70 13.29
CA LEU A 33 -21.86 -2.58 12.95
C LEU A 33 -20.55 -1.87 13.30
N VAL A 34 -19.78 -2.51 14.16
CA VAL A 34 -18.37 -2.22 14.38
C VAL A 34 -17.53 -3.15 13.51
N PRO A 35 -16.29 -2.78 13.16
CA PRO A 35 -15.38 -3.67 12.46
C PRO A 35 -15.25 -5.02 13.19
N ASN A 36 -15.31 -6.10 12.43
CA ASN A 36 -15.12 -7.45 12.93
C ASN A 36 -13.63 -7.76 13.00
N GLU A 37 -13.21 -8.41 14.08
CA GLU A 37 -11.82 -8.74 14.39
C GLU A 37 -11.64 -10.25 14.69
N SER A 38 -12.67 -11.05 14.43
CA SER A 38 -12.71 -12.50 14.66
C SER A 38 -11.58 -13.23 13.92
N PRO A 39 -10.59 -13.82 14.63
CA PRO A 39 -9.45 -14.48 14.00
C PRO A 39 -9.84 -15.67 13.11
N GLU A 40 -10.85 -16.41 13.51
CA GLU A 40 -11.35 -17.60 12.81
C GLU A 40 -11.99 -17.30 11.45
N LEU A 41 -12.37 -16.04 11.20
CA LEU A 41 -12.95 -15.60 9.92
C LEU A 41 -11.96 -14.83 9.04
N LEU A 42 -10.75 -14.54 9.53
CA LEU A 42 -9.78 -13.70 8.82
C LEU A 42 -9.34 -14.30 7.49
N GLU A 43 -9.19 -15.62 7.39
CA GLU A 43 -8.74 -16.26 6.14
C GLU A 43 -9.73 -16.05 5.00
N GLU A 44 -11.02 -15.90 5.29
CA GLU A 44 -12.07 -15.65 4.29
C GLU A 44 -12.34 -14.16 4.05
N HIS A 45 -11.90 -13.26 4.94
CA HIS A 45 -12.27 -11.83 4.88
C HIS A 45 -11.09 -10.90 4.68
N ARG A 46 -9.86 -11.35 4.93
CA ARG A 46 -8.65 -10.53 4.71
C ARG A 46 -8.45 -10.31 3.21
N PRO A 47 -8.39 -9.05 2.75
CA PRO A 47 -8.16 -8.76 1.34
C PRO A 47 -6.75 -9.17 0.92
N ARG A 48 -6.64 -9.67 -0.30
CA ARG A 48 -5.39 -9.77 -1.08
C ARG A 48 -5.42 -8.69 -2.15
N ILE A 49 -4.30 -8.00 -2.31
CA ILE A 49 -4.23 -6.78 -3.11
C ILE A 49 -3.13 -6.94 -4.14
N TYR A 50 -3.48 -6.73 -5.39
CA TYR A 50 -2.57 -6.83 -6.53
C TYR A 50 -2.51 -5.47 -7.22
N HIS A 51 -1.28 -5.05 -7.55
CA HIS A 51 -0.97 -3.77 -8.20
C HIS A 51 -0.50 -4.08 -9.62
N GLU A 52 -1.44 -4.09 -10.56
CA GLU A 52 -1.18 -4.28 -12.00
C GLU A 52 -1.53 -2.97 -12.73
N ASP A 53 -2.59 -2.93 -13.53
CA ASP A 53 -3.15 -1.72 -14.16
C ASP A 53 -4.14 -1.01 -13.22
N GLY A 54 -3.67 -0.67 -12.02
CA GLY A 54 -4.48 -0.20 -10.89
C GLY A 54 -4.50 -1.21 -9.75
N ILE A 55 -5.54 -1.15 -8.91
CA ILE A 55 -5.65 -2.00 -7.72
C ILE A 55 -6.74 -3.04 -7.93
N LEU A 56 -6.37 -4.32 -7.88
CA LEU A 56 -7.31 -5.44 -7.75
C LEU A 56 -7.34 -5.90 -6.30
N VAL A 57 -8.54 -5.97 -5.71
CA VAL A 57 -8.75 -6.46 -4.35
C VAL A 57 -9.57 -7.74 -4.40
N GLU A 58 -8.96 -8.88 -4.07
CA GLU A 58 -9.64 -10.17 -3.86
C GLU A 58 -9.96 -10.35 -2.37
N ILE A 59 -11.14 -10.86 -2.02
CA ILE A 59 -11.53 -11.04 -0.62
C ILE A 59 -11.27 -12.49 -0.17
N GLY A 60 -10.36 -12.60 0.81
CA GLY A 60 -9.99 -13.85 1.45
C GLY A 60 -8.70 -14.44 0.89
N SER A 61 -7.89 -15.00 1.78
CA SER A 61 -6.85 -15.96 1.42
C SER A 61 -7.41 -17.30 0.94
N ILE A 62 -8.55 -17.66 1.51
CA ILE A 62 -9.50 -18.61 0.96
C ILE A 62 -10.63 -17.75 0.40
N PRO A 63 -10.97 -17.85 -0.90
CA PRO A 63 -11.98 -16.98 -1.50
C PRO A 63 -13.29 -16.99 -0.71
N HIS A 64 -13.77 -15.81 -0.31
CA HIS A 64 -15.04 -15.68 0.39
C HIS A 64 -16.20 -16.24 -0.44
N GLU A 65 -17.16 -16.89 0.21
CA GLU A 65 -18.36 -17.37 -0.47
C GLU A 65 -19.19 -16.21 -1.07
N MET A 66 -19.76 -16.40 -2.26
CA MET A 66 -20.62 -15.40 -2.90
C MET A 66 -21.99 -16.01 -3.20
N ASN A 67 -22.72 -16.40 -2.16
CA ASN A 67 -24.06 -17.00 -2.24
C ASN A 67 -25.10 -16.20 -1.44
N GLU A 68 -26.37 -16.62 -1.51
CA GLU A 68 -27.48 -15.94 -0.83
C GLU A 68 -27.29 -15.82 0.69
N SER A 69 -26.68 -16.83 1.30
CA SER A 69 -26.49 -16.92 2.76
C SER A 69 -25.26 -16.16 3.26
N SER A 70 -24.23 -16.02 2.42
CA SER A 70 -23.01 -15.28 2.72
C SER A 70 -22.41 -14.73 1.43
N ARG A 71 -22.30 -13.40 1.34
CA ARG A 71 -21.65 -12.70 0.24
C ARG A 71 -21.02 -11.40 0.71
N ILE A 72 -20.00 -10.97 -0.01
CA ILE A 72 -19.50 -9.60 0.09
C ILE A 72 -20.47 -8.69 -0.68
N ILE A 73 -21.02 -7.69 0.00
CA ILE A 73 -21.95 -6.72 -0.57
C ILE A 73 -21.17 -5.65 -1.33
N TRP A 74 -20.09 -5.13 -0.74
CA TRP A 74 -19.22 -4.16 -1.36
C TRP A 74 -17.81 -4.19 -0.79
N VAL A 75 -16.89 -3.68 -1.59
CA VAL A 75 -15.52 -3.31 -1.24
C VAL A 75 -15.40 -1.80 -1.42
N GLU A 76 -14.85 -1.10 -0.43
CA GLU A 76 -14.66 0.34 -0.43
C GLU A 76 -13.21 0.66 -0.09
N ILE A 77 -12.61 1.56 -0.87
CA ILE A 77 -11.32 2.15 -0.57
C ILE A 77 -11.54 3.57 -0.07
N MET A 78 -10.97 3.87 1.09
CA MET A 78 -10.83 5.22 1.64
C MET A 78 -9.39 5.70 1.39
N LYS A 79 -9.25 6.89 0.81
CA LYS A 79 -7.95 7.53 0.56
C LYS A 79 -7.60 8.51 1.67
N GLY A 80 -6.32 8.85 1.79
CA GLY A 80 -5.82 9.80 2.80
C GLY A 80 -6.41 11.22 2.70
N ASP A 81 -6.90 11.62 1.52
CA ASP A 81 -7.60 12.90 1.31
C ASP A 81 -9.07 12.88 1.78
N GLY A 82 -9.54 11.76 2.31
CA GLY A 82 -10.92 11.54 2.74
C GLY A 82 -11.89 11.17 1.62
N SER A 83 -11.43 11.11 0.36
CA SER A 83 -12.23 10.60 -0.74
C SER A 83 -12.37 9.08 -0.67
N ARG A 84 -13.43 8.56 -1.30
CA ARG A 84 -13.72 7.12 -1.27
C ARG A 84 -14.25 6.61 -2.59
N ILE A 85 -13.92 5.36 -2.90
CA ILE A 85 -14.39 4.65 -4.08
C ILE A 85 -15.00 3.33 -3.61
N ARG A 86 -16.27 3.09 -3.96
CA ARG A 86 -16.99 1.86 -3.61
C ARG A 86 -17.34 1.06 -4.86
N ARG A 87 -17.18 -0.26 -4.75
CA ARG A 87 -17.61 -1.24 -5.75
C ARG A 87 -18.55 -2.25 -5.07
N TYR A 88 -19.75 -2.39 -5.62
CA TYR A 88 -20.69 -3.42 -5.20
C TYR A 88 -20.38 -4.72 -5.92
N LEU A 89 -20.48 -5.83 -5.21
CA LEU A 89 -20.27 -7.16 -5.77
C LEU A 89 -21.60 -7.89 -5.96
N GLU A 90 -21.61 -8.79 -6.93
CA GLU A 90 -22.78 -9.58 -7.28
C GLU A 90 -22.67 -11.00 -6.72
N GLU A 91 -23.81 -11.54 -6.29
CA GLU A 91 -23.91 -12.93 -5.89
C GLU A 91 -23.56 -13.87 -7.06
N GLY A 92 -22.85 -14.96 -6.76
CA GLY A 92 -22.40 -15.96 -7.72
C GLY A 92 -21.19 -15.54 -8.56
N LYS A 93 -20.63 -14.34 -8.35
CA LYS A 93 -19.39 -13.87 -8.99
C LYS A 93 -18.19 -14.03 -8.07
N SER A 94 -16.99 -13.88 -8.63
CA SER A 94 -15.76 -13.86 -7.84
C SER A 94 -15.82 -12.73 -6.80
N PRO A 95 -15.32 -12.94 -5.56
CA PRO A 95 -15.32 -11.93 -4.51
C PRO A 95 -14.16 -10.94 -4.71
N GLU A 96 -14.16 -10.22 -5.82
CA GLU A 96 -13.07 -9.33 -6.22
C GLU A 96 -13.57 -7.98 -6.76
N ALA A 97 -12.81 -6.92 -6.54
CA ALA A 97 -13.12 -5.58 -7.03
C ALA A 97 -11.89 -4.90 -7.62
N SER A 98 -12.04 -4.35 -8.83
CA SER A 98 -11.01 -3.54 -9.49
C SER A 98 -11.24 -2.05 -9.28
N PHE A 99 -10.15 -1.35 -9.01
CA PHE A 99 -10.05 0.09 -8.84
C PHE A 99 -8.96 0.62 -9.77
N GLY A 100 -9.07 1.90 -10.14
CA GLY A 100 -7.98 2.56 -10.86
C GLY A 100 -6.74 2.72 -9.97
N GLU A 101 -5.72 3.37 -10.50
CA GLU A 101 -4.54 3.75 -9.72
C GLU A 101 -4.94 4.63 -8.53
N ILE A 102 -4.34 4.33 -7.37
CA ILE A 102 -4.55 5.06 -6.12
C ILE A 102 -3.20 5.27 -5.46
N ASP A 103 -2.86 6.53 -5.24
CA ASP A 103 -1.64 6.93 -4.55
C ASP A 103 -1.80 6.90 -3.03
N GLY A 104 -0.72 6.53 -2.34
CA GLY A 104 -0.59 6.61 -0.89
C GLY A 104 -1.35 5.52 -0.12
N ASP A 105 -1.22 5.56 1.20
CA ASP A 105 -1.88 4.62 2.10
C ASP A 105 -3.41 4.67 1.95
N ILE A 106 -4.02 3.49 1.99
CA ILE A 106 -5.46 3.32 1.84
C ILE A 106 -6.03 2.47 2.97
N GLU A 107 -7.27 2.77 3.36
CA GLU A 107 -8.06 1.89 4.20
C GLU A 107 -9.06 1.13 3.31
N ILE A 108 -9.07 -0.19 3.43
CA ILE A 108 -9.99 -1.08 2.72
C ILE A 108 -11.08 -1.51 3.67
N ARG A 109 -12.32 -1.21 3.30
CA ARG A 109 -13.53 -1.57 4.03
C ARG A 109 -14.31 -2.60 3.22
N ILE A 110 -14.76 -3.65 3.89
CA ILE A 110 -15.52 -4.74 3.26
C ILE A 110 -16.79 -4.97 4.08
N LEU A 111 -17.92 -5.16 3.41
CA LEU A 111 -19.17 -5.54 4.09
C LEU A 111 -19.62 -6.92 3.65
N CYS A 112 -19.53 -7.89 4.56
CA CYS A 112 -20.13 -9.22 4.41
C CYS A 112 -21.59 -9.20 4.91
N SER A 113 -22.52 -9.77 4.13
CA SER A 113 -23.93 -9.86 4.50
C SER A 113 -24.15 -10.59 5.83
N LYS A 114 -23.33 -11.61 6.10
CA LYS A 114 -23.39 -12.43 7.31
C LYS A 114 -22.49 -11.90 8.42
N HIS A 115 -21.19 -11.75 8.15
CA HIS A 115 -20.16 -11.46 9.15
C HIS A 115 -19.92 -9.97 9.41
N GLY A 116 -20.62 -9.08 8.70
CA GLY A 116 -20.62 -7.65 8.99
C GLY A 116 -19.47 -6.89 8.35
N LEU A 117 -19.10 -5.76 8.96
CA LEU A 117 -18.08 -4.83 8.47
C LEU A 117 -16.68 -5.31 8.84
N TRP A 118 -15.74 -5.19 7.92
CA TRP A 118 -14.32 -5.40 8.13
C TRP A 118 -13.55 -4.16 7.65
N ILE A 119 -12.49 -3.80 8.35
CA ILE A 119 -11.61 -2.68 8.00
C ILE A 119 -10.16 -3.15 8.08
N PHE A 120 -9.40 -2.87 7.03
CA PHE A 120 -7.98 -3.20 6.93
C PHE A 120 -7.20 -1.99 6.44
N GLU A 121 -6.11 -1.69 7.12
CA GLU A 121 -5.12 -0.74 6.62
C GLU A 121 -4.26 -1.44 5.56
N HIS A 122 -4.15 -0.82 4.39
CA HIS A 122 -3.18 -1.22 3.38
C HIS A 122 -2.27 -0.04 3.06
N LYS A 123 -1.01 -0.20 3.45
CA LYS A 123 0.02 0.75 3.04
C LYS A 123 0.35 0.46 1.59
N THR A 124 0.07 1.41 0.71
CA THR A 124 0.37 1.27 -0.71
C THR A 124 1.87 1.36 -0.87
N ALA A 125 2.51 0.20 -0.75
CA ALA A 125 3.88 0.01 -1.11
C ALA A 125 4.02 0.04 -2.65
N LYS A 126 4.11 1.23 -3.26
CA LYS A 126 5.37 1.47 -3.99
C LYS A 126 6.40 1.30 -2.87
N LEU A 127 7.16 0.19 -2.85
CA LEU A 127 8.00 -0.23 -1.69
C LEU A 127 8.33 0.99 -0.83
N ASP A 128 7.96 0.98 0.46
CA ASP A 128 8.38 2.04 1.40
C ASP A 128 9.77 2.48 0.97
N THR A 129 9.94 3.75 0.57
CA THR A 129 11.16 4.16 -0.15
C THR A 129 12.40 3.72 0.63
N MET A 130 12.30 3.69 1.95
CA MET A 130 13.28 3.09 2.84
C MET A 130 13.60 1.61 2.54
N GLU A 131 12.59 0.76 2.38
CA GLU A 131 12.73 -0.66 2.03
C GLU A 131 13.22 -0.87 0.59
N ALA A 132 12.75 -0.08 -0.38
CA ALA A 132 13.28 -0.11 -1.76
C ALA A 132 14.76 0.22 -1.81
N VAL A 133 15.15 1.33 -1.16
CA VAL A 133 16.53 1.77 -1.11
C VAL A 133 17.39 0.75 -0.36
N ARG A 134 16.89 0.14 0.73
CA ARG A 134 17.60 -0.94 1.43
C ARG A 134 17.88 -2.13 0.52
N LYS A 135 16.88 -2.61 -0.21
CA LYS A 135 17.06 -3.73 -1.16
C LYS A 135 18.00 -3.37 -2.30
N ALA A 136 17.91 -2.14 -2.83
CA ALA A 136 18.83 -1.65 -3.84
C ALA A 136 20.28 -1.63 -3.34
N VAL A 137 20.51 -1.15 -2.11
CA VAL A 137 21.84 -1.09 -1.49
C VAL A 137 22.36 -2.49 -1.14
N GLU A 138 21.52 -3.38 -0.63
CA GLU A 138 21.88 -4.79 -0.41
C GLU A 138 22.30 -5.43 -1.73
N ARG A 139 21.50 -5.25 -2.79
CA ARG A 139 21.80 -5.77 -4.12
C ARG A 139 23.08 -5.18 -4.70
N PHE A 140 23.32 -3.88 -4.53
CA PHE A 140 24.57 -3.23 -4.92
C PHE A 140 25.76 -3.90 -4.23
N ASN A 141 25.68 -4.12 -2.92
CA ASN A 141 26.76 -4.74 -2.14
C ASN A 141 26.99 -6.20 -2.52
N GLU A 142 25.96 -6.96 -2.89
CA GLU A 142 26.13 -8.31 -3.43
C GLU A 142 26.91 -8.32 -4.76
N LEU A 143 26.61 -7.35 -5.63
CA LEU A 143 27.18 -7.26 -6.97
C LEU A 143 28.58 -6.63 -6.98
N ARG A 144 28.79 -5.60 -6.15
CA ARG A 144 29.95 -4.70 -6.18
C ARG A 144 30.77 -4.70 -4.90
N GLY A 145 30.33 -5.35 -3.82
CA GLY A 145 30.94 -5.26 -2.48
C GLY A 145 32.40 -5.72 -2.36
N ARG A 146 32.96 -6.37 -3.40
CA ARG A 146 34.41 -6.66 -3.47
C ARG A 146 35.25 -5.45 -3.88
N GLU A 147 34.65 -4.48 -4.55
CA GLU A 147 35.29 -3.29 -5.12
C GLU A 147 34.84 -2.02 -4.40
N SER A 148 33.52 -1.90 -4.19
CA SER A 148 32.86 -0.76 -3.59
C SER A 148 31.65 -1.23 -2.77
N SER A 149 31.52 -0.69 -1.56
CA SER A 149 30.39 -0.95 -0.68
C SER A 149 29.59 0.34 -0.47
N ALA A 150 28.27 0.21 -0.46
CA ALA A 150 27.32 1.28 -0.22
C ALA A 150 26.65 1.11 1.14
N ARG A 151 26.55 2.21 1.90
CA ARG A 151 25.88 2.26 3.20
C ARG A 151 24.96 3.47 3.25
N ILE A 152 23.70 3.23 3.58
CA ILE A 152 22.71 4.30 3.76
C ILE A 152 23.08 5.09 5.03
N LEU A 153 23.26 6.40 4.90
CA LEU A 153 23.44 7.33 6.02
C LEU A 153 22.11 7.92 6.46
N GLU A 154 21.28 8.35 5.50
CA GLU A 154 20.01 9.01 5.77
C GLU A 154 19.02 8.77 4.62
N ILE A 155 17.74 8.62 4.97
CA ILE A 155 16.63 8.67 4.03
C ILE A 155 15.64 9.69 4.57
N SER A 156 15.50 10.80 3.85
CA SER A 156 14.51 11.84 4.09
C SER A 156 13.47 11.79 2.98
N GLY A 157 12.28 12.38 3.18
CA GLY A 157 11.16 12.31 2.22
C GLY A 157 11.45 12.89 0.82
N GLU A 158 12.58 13.55 0.63
CA GLU A 158 13.01 14.14 -0.65
C GLU A 158 14.46 13.77 -1.03
N SER A 159 15.25 13.16 -0.13
CA SER A 159 16.65 12.85 -0.39
C SER A 159 17.13 11.55 0.24
N ILE A 160 18.06 10.87 -0.45
CA ILE A 160 18.73 9.67 0.04
C ILE A 160 20.24 9.96 0.08
N ILE A 161 20.87 9.74 1.23
CA ILE A 161 22.30 9.96 1.42
C ILE A 161 22.98 8.61 1.61
N VAL A 162 23.92 8.28 0.73
CA VAL A 162 24.65 7.01 0.73
C VAL A 162 26.13 7.27 0.78
N GLU A 163 26.81 6.61 1.70
CA GLU A 163 28.26 6.54 1.76
C GLU A 163 28.75 5.37 0.91
N PHE A 164 29.72 5.64 0.05
CA PHE A 164 30.44 4.64 -0.71
C PHE A 164 31.88 4.54 -0.20
N THR A 165 32.34 3.33 0.09
CA THR A 165 33.73 3.06 0.50
C THR A 165 34.30 1.89 -0.29
N GLY A 166 35.58 1.93 -0.64
CA GLY A 166 36.20 0.90 -1.45
C GLY A 166 37.49 1.33 -2.13
N ASN A 167 38.08 0.42 -2.91
CA ASN A 167 39.30 0.69 -3.67
C ASN A 167 38.93 1.34 -5.02
N PHE A 168 38.58 2.62 -4.99
CA PHE A 168 38.20 3.35 -6.20
C PHE A 168 39.36 3.48 -7.19
N CYS A 169 39.18 3.01 -8.42
CA CYS A 169 40.07 3.39 -9.53
C CYS A 169 39.66 4.79 -10.01
N ARG A 170 40.31 5.84 -9.50
CA ARG A 170 39.98 7.26 -9.77
C ARG A 170 40.10 7.71 -11.23
N THR A 171 40.51 6.84 -12.15
CA THR A 171 40.82 7.20 -13.54
C THR A 171 39.87 6.60 -14.59
N CYS A 172 38.95 5.70 -14.22
CA CYS A 172 37.93 5.15 -15.12
C CYS A 172 36.81 4.50 -14.29
N GLY A 173 35.59 5.04 -14.35
CA GLY A 173 34.40 4.40 -13.75
C GLY A 173 34.07 4.78 -12.30
N PHE A 174 34.66 5.85 -11.75
CA PHE A 174 34.35 6.31 -10.39
C PHE A 174 32.86 6.66 -10.18
N TYR A 175 32.26 7.31 -11.18
CA TYR A 175 30.85 7.71 -11.16
C TYR A 175 29.90 6.56 -11.51
N ASP A 176 30.40 5.49 -12.14
CA ASP A 176 29.58 4.35 -12.59
C ASP A 176 28.94 3.63 -11.40
N TYR A 177 29.62 3.57 -10.25
CA TYR A 177 29.06 2.97 -9.04
C TYR A 177 27.85 3.74 -8.49
N PHE A 178 27.85 5.07 -8.63
CA PHE A 178 26.76 5.91 -8.12
C PHE A 178 25.53 5.80 -9.03
N GLU A 179 25.77 5.72 -10.34
CA GLU A 179 24.75 5.45 -11.36
C GLU A 179 24.20 4.02 -11.26
N ASP A 180 25.06 3.03 -11.00
CA ASP A 180 24.64 1.64 -10.76
C ASP A 180 23.65 1.56 -9.60
N LEU A 181 23.93 2.23 -8.47
CA LEU A 181 22.97 2.27 -7.35
C LEU A 181 21.68 3.02 -7.73
N ARG A 182 21.78 4.09 -8.52
CA ARG A 182 20.61 4.84 -9.02
C ARG A 182 19.68 3.94 -9.85
N LEU A 183 20.26 3.17 -10.77
CA LEU A 183 19.53 2.21 -11.61
C LEU A 183 18.92 1.07 -10.77
N LEU A 184 19.66 0.56 -9.79
CA LEU A 184 19.12 -0.44 -8.87
C LEU A 184 17.95 0.11 -8.04
N MET A 185 18.00 1.36 -7.61
CA MET A 185 16.86 2.00 -6.94
C MET A 185 15.65 2.14 -7.89
N GLU A 186 15.90 2.42 -9.18
CA GLU A 186 14.87 2.49 -10.22
C GLU A 186 14.19 1.12 -10.47
N ASP A 187 14.94 0.02 -10.42
CA ASP A 187 14.38 -1.35 -10.48
C ASP A 187 13.39 -1.65 -9.34
N TYR A 188 13.53 -0.94 -8.20
CA TYR A 188 12.59 -0.97 -7.07
C TYR A 188 11.58 0.19 -7.07
N ASN A 189 11.36 0.82 -8.23
CA ASN A 189 10.44 1.95 -8.45
C ASN A 189 10.79 3.24 -7.68
N VAL A 190 12.07 3.45 -7.35
CA VAL A 190 12.57 4.68 -6.73
C VAL A 190 13.42 5.45 -7.74
N ARG A 191 12.79 6.37 -8.48
CA ARG A 191 13.50 7.26 -9.39
C ARG A 191 14.25 8.34 -8.61
N THR A 192 15.51 8.51 -8.96
CA THR A 192 16.39 9.47 -8.30
C THR A 192 17.34 10.12 -9.29
N SER A 193 17.84 11.30 -8.95
CA SER A 193 18.97 11.97 -9.61
C SER A 193 20.06 12.33 -8.60
N ILE A 194 21.31 12.30 -9.03
CA ILE A 194 22.46 12.67 -8.18
C ILE A 194 22.47 14.19 -7.98
N ARG A 195 22.39 14.64 -6.73
CA ARG A 195 22.38 16.05 -6.35
C ARG A 195 23.75 16.58 -5.95
N ALA A 196 24.51 15.78 -5.20
CA ALA A 196 25.82 16.17 -4.68
C ALA A 196 26.70 14.96 -4.45
N ILE A 197 28.01 15.14 -4.62
CA ILE A 197 29.04 14.16 -4.34
C ILE A 197 30.14 14.86 -3.54
N GLU A 198 30.44 14.34 -2.36
CA GLU A 198 31.51 14.82 -1.48
C GLU A 198 32.56 13.71 -1.34
N GLU A 199 33.74 13.92 -1.94
CA GLU A 199 34.84 12.96 -1.91
C GLU A 199 35.72 13.16 -0.67
N PHE A 200 36.20 12.05 -0.10
CA PHE A 200 37.20 12.03 0.96
C PHE A 200 38.25 10.94 0.68
N GLU A 201 39.22 10.78 1.59
CA GLU A 201 40.43 9.99 1.34
C GLU A 201 40.13 8.54 0.92
N ASP A 202 39.13 7.91 1.55
CA ASP A 202 38.76 6.50 1.36
C ASP A 202 37.34 6.27 0.81
N GLY A 203 36.69 7.32 0.28
CA GLY A 203 35.28 7.20 -0.13
C GLY A 203 34.61 8.46 -0.65
N SER A 204 33.31 8.34 -0.83
CA SER A 204 32.42 9.44 -1.23
C SER A 204 31.10 9.37 -0.49
N ILE A 205 30.55 10.53 -0.15
CA ILE A 205 29.14 10.67 0.23
C ILE A 205 28.37 11.17 -0.98
N VAL A 206 27.34 10.44 -1.37
CA VAL A 206 26.48 10.78 -2.51
C VAL A 206 25.09 11.08 -2.01
N THR A 207 24.57 12.25 -2.39
CA THR A 207 23.19 12.66 -2.12
C THR A 207 22.37 12.51 -3.38
N TYR A 208 21.32 11.71 -3.32
CA TYR A 208 20.32 11.52 -4.36
C TYR A 208 19.05 12.31 -4.01
N SER A 209 18.41 12.93 -5.00
CA SER A 209 17.07 13.53 -4.86
C SER A 209 16.03 12.57 -5.42
N ILE A 210 14.92 12.37 -4.72
CA ILE A 210 13.82 11.51 -5.17
C ILE A 210 12.96 12.28 -6.16
N GLU A 211 12.75 11.71 -7.34
CA GLU A 211 11.89 12.28 -8.38
C GLU A 211 10.46 11.76 -8.18
N ARG A 212 9.51 12.67 -7.92
CA ARG A 212 8.09 12.32 -7.84
C ARG A 212 7.48 12.44 -9.24
N ASP A 213 6.60 11.51 -9.59
CA ASP A 213 5.81 11.56 -10.83
C ASP A 213 4.95 12.86 -10.80
N GLY A 214 5.47 13.94 -11.38
CA GLY A 214 4.88 15.28 -11.29
C GLY A 214 5.77 16.45 -11.72
N ASP A 215 7.10 16.28 -11.79
CA ASP A 215 8.03 17.35 -12.19
C ASP A 215 8.69 17.10 -13.56
N GLY A 216 7.88 16.72 -14.54
CA GLY A 216 8.24 16.65 -15.96
C GLY A 216 7.61 17.79 -16.76
N GLY A 217 7.98 19.03 -16.46
CA GLY A 217 7.68 20.19 -17.31
C GLY A 217 8.71 20.30 -18.44
N GLY A 218 8.26 20.11 -19.68
CA GLY A 218 9.02 20.35 -20.91
C GLY A 218 8.21 20.02 -22.15
#